data_AF-A0A0F9W7B5-F1
#
_entry.id   AF-A0A0F9W7B5-F1
#
_cell.length_a   1.000
_cell.length_b   1.000
_cell.length_c   1.000
_cell.angle_alpha   90.00
_cell.angle_beta   90.00
_cell.angle_gamma   90.00
#
_symmetry.space_group_name_H-M   'P 1'
#
loop_
_entity.id
_entity.type
_entity.pdbx_description
1 polymer ?
#
loop_
_entity_poly.entity_id
_entity_poly.type
_entity_poly.pdbx_seq_one_letter_code
_entity_poly.pdbx_strand_id
1 'polypeptide(L)' 'MADEHLINIGLNYTIVRPGTLTDDSASMQVTTQQPSDRSEAKISRENVANALLHIATNSFISNRIFKLFDGDKPIKAAVK' A
#
# COMPACT_ATOMS: atom_id res chain seq x y z
N MET A 1 -7.96 -17.78 3.67
CA MET A 1 -7.14 -16.69 4.28
C MET A 1 -8.01 -15.44 4.49
N ALA A 2 -7.58 -14.46 5.30
CA ALA A 2 -8.38 -13.25 5.58
C ALA A 2 -8.71 -12.46 4.30
N ASP A 3 -7.72 -12.25 3.42
CA ASP A 3 -7.92 -11.60 2.11
C ASP A 3 -9.00 -12.29 1.27
N GLU A 4 -8.92 -13.62 1.09
CA GLU A 4 -9.89 -14.40 0.31
C GLU A 4 -11.30 -14.29 0.90
N HIS A 5 -11.41 -14.31 2.23
CA HIS A 5 -12.70 -14.13 2.89
C HIS A 5 -13.29 -12.75 2.57
N LEU A 6 -12.50 -11.68 2.70
CA LEU A 6 -12.93 -10.32 2.37
C LEU A 6 -13.34 -10.17 0.89
N ILE A 7 -12.59 -10.81 -0.02
CA ILE A 7 -12.89 -10.82 -1.46
C ILE A 7 -14.24 -11.48 -1.75
N ASN A 8 -14.56 -12.57 -1.05
CA ASN A 8 -15.74 -13.38 -1.33
C ASN A 8 -17.05 -12.83 -0.72
N ILE A 9 -16.98 -11.96 0.29
CA ILE A 9 -18.18 -11.43 0.99
C ILE A 9 -18.82 -10.21 0.31
N GLY A 10 -18.26 -9.73 -0.81
CA GLY A 10 -18.91 -8.71 -1.64
C GLY A 10 -18.92 -7.29 -1.07
N LEU A 11 -18.12 -7.01 -0.02
CA LEU A 11 -17.90 -5.66 0.48
C LEU A 11 -17.02 -4.85 -0.49
N ASN A 12 -17.15 -3.51 -0.47
CA ASN A 12 -16.14 -2.66 -1.09
C ASN A 12 -14.87 -2.72 -0.25
N TYR A 13 -13.75 -3.13 -0.85
CA TYR A 13 -12.50 -3.34 -0.12
C TYR A 13 -11.29 -2.71 -0.81
N THR A 14 -10.30 -2.38 0.01
CA THR A 14 -8.93 -2.12 -0.45
C THR A 14 -7.97 -2.96 0.39
N ILE A 15 -7.21 -3.83 -0.26
CA ILE A 15 -6.18 -4.67 0.37
C ILE A 15 -4.82 -4.12 -0.03
N VAL A 16 -4.08 -3.63 0.97
CA VAL A 16 -2.69 -3.16 0.80
C VAL A 16 -1.75 -4.25 1.28
N ARG A 17 -0.82 -4.69 0.42
CA ARG A 17 0.17 -5.72 0.72
C ARG A 17 1.57 -5.09 0.81
N PRO A 18 1.97 -4.59 2.00
CA PRO A 18 3.27 -3.96 2.15
C PRO A 18 4.41 -4.96 1.91
N GLY A 19 5.56 -4.44 1.51
CA GLY A 19 6.83 -5.16 1.60
C GLY A 19 7.27 -5.39 3.05
N THR A 20 8.54 -5.75 3.22
CA THR A 20 9.17 -5.91 4.54
C THR A 20 9.07 -4.61 5.32
N LEU A 21 8.44 -4.65 6.50
CA LEU A 21 8.23 -3.45 7.32
C LEU A 21 9.54 -3.02 7.99
N THR A 22 9.81 -1.72 7.96
CA THR A 22 10.91 -1.09 8.71
C THR A 22 10.39 -0.01 9.67
N ASP A 23 11.24 0.37 10.63
CA ASP A 23 10.98 1.45 11.60
C ASP A 23 11.63 2.78 11.20
N ASP A 24 12.02 2.91 9.92
CA ASP A 24 12.56 4.15 9.38
C ASP A 24 11.46 5.23 9.30
N SER A 25 11.86 6.51 9.33
CA SER A 25 10.92 7.61 9.13
C SER A 25 10.36 7.65 7.71
N ALA A 26 9.13 8.17 7.55
CA ALA A 26 8.47 8.27 6.25
C ALA A 26 9.19 9.22 5.28
N SER A 27 9.48 8.71 4.08
CA SER A 27 9.89 9.54 2.93
C SER A 27 8.72 10.26 2.25
N MET A 28 7.47 9.87 2.56
CA MET A 28 6.23 10.27 1.87
C MET A 28 6.20 9.88 0.39
N GLN A 29 7.09 8.98 -0.02
CA GLN A 29 7.23 8.49 -1.39
C GLN A 29 7.21 6.96 -1.40
N VAL A 30 6.40 6.40 -2.29
CA VAL A 30 6.10 4.97 -2.37
C VAL A 30 6.00 4.52 -3.82
N THR A 31 6.05 3.22 -4.03
CA THR A 31 5.74 2.58 -5.31
C THR A 31 4.81 1.39 -5.10
N THR A 32 3.95 1.15 -6.08
CA THR A 32 3.11 -0.06 -6.14
C THR A 32 3.71 -1.16 -7.01
N GLN A 33 4.83 -0.84 -7.69
CA GLN A 33 5.55 -1.75 -8.53
C GLN A 33 6.57 -2.52 -7.69
N GLN A 34 6.59 -3.84 -7.82
CA GLN A 34 7.53 -4.66 -7.06
C GLN A 34 8.96 -4.38 -7.57
N PRO A 35 9.90 -4.04 -6.67
CA PRO A 35 11.31 -3.89 -7.04
C PRO A 35 11.89 -5.18 -7.62
N SER A 36 12.89 -5.05 -8.49
CA SER A 36 13.63 -6.18 -9.04
C SER A 36 14.50 -6.85 -7.98
N ASP A 37 15.12 -6.05 -7.10
CA ASP A 37 15.83 -6.55 -5.94
C ASP A 37 14.86 -6.81 -4.77
N ARG A 38 14.92 -8.01 -4.21
CA ARG A 38 14.15 -8.38 -3.01
C ARG A 38 14.57 -7.60 -1.78
N SER A 39 15.82 -7.15 -1.69
CA SER A 39 16.31 -6.36 -0.57
C SER A 39 15.63 -4.98 -0.48
N GLU A 40 15.18 -4.48 -1.64
CA GLU A 40 14.45 -3.22 -1.78
C GLU A 40 12.94 -3.37 -1.61
N ALA A 41 12.42 -4.62 -1.51
CA ALA A 41 11.02 -4.90 -1.27
C ALA A 41 10.63 -4.65 0.20
N LYS A 42 10.84 -3.42 0.65
CA LYS A 42 10.62 -2.93 2.01
C LYS A 42 9.79 -1.64 2.02
N ILE A 43 9.26 -1.29 3.19
CA ILE A 43 8.52 -0.04 3.39
C ILE A 43 8.53 0.36 4.86
N SER A 44 8.69 1.65 5.15
CA SER A 44 8.51 2.17 6.50
C SER A 44 7.05 2.04 6.99
N ARG A 45 6.86 1.70 8.27
CA ARG A 45 5.53 1.68 8.90
C ARG A 45 4.82 3.02 8.78
N GLU A 46 5.56 4.12 8.84
CA GLU A 46 5.01 5.47 8.68
C GLU A 46 4.51 5.73 7.24
N ASN A 47 5.22 5.27 6.19
CA ASN A 47 4.71 5.37 4.82
C ASN A 47 3.44 4.52 4.62
N VAL A 48 3.37 3.34 5.24
CA VAL A 48 2.13 2.53 5.24
C VAL A 48 0.97 3.30 5.88
N ALA A 49 1.18 3.89 7.06
CA ALA A 49 0.16 4.67 7.75
C ALA A 49 -0.34 5.86 6.90
N ASN A 50 0.58 6.61 6.28
CA ASN A 50 0.23 7.72 5.40
C ASN A 50 -0.53 7.26 4.14
N ALA A 51 -0.16 6.12 3.56
CA ALA A 51 -0.89 5.54 2.44
C ALA A 51 -2.31 5.11 2.83
N LEU A 52 -2.47 4.46 4.00
CA LEU A 52 -3.79 4.10 4.53
C LEU A 52 -4.65 5.32 4.83
N LEU A 53 -4.06 6.38 5.38
CA LEU A 53 -4.75 7.67 5.60
C LEU A 53 -5.23 8.27 4.26
N HIS A 54 -4.37 8.26 3.23
CA HIS A 54 -4.76 8.70 1.90
C HIS A 54 -5.94 7.87 1.36
N ILE A 55 -5.90 6.54 1.52
CA ILE A 55 -6.97 5.64 1.10
C ILE A 55 -8.29 5.93 1.82
N ALA A 56 -8.23 6.11 3.14
CA ALA A 56 -9.43 6.34 3.97
C ALA A 56 -10.07 7.71 3.72
N THR A 57 -9.29 8.70 3.28
CA THR A 57 -9.76 10.08 3.06
C THR A 57 -10.11 10.38 1.61
N ASN A 58 -9.91 9.43 0.69
CA ASN A 58 -10.25 9.58 -0.72
C ASN A 58 -11.22 8.45 -1.13
N SER A 59 -12.30 8.81 -1.82
CA SER A 59 -13.31 7.81 -2.21
C SER A 59 -12.84 6.99 -3.40
N PHE A 60 -12.52 5.72 -3.17
CA PHE A 60 -12.27 4.73 -4.23
C PHE A 60 -13.55 3.93 -4.50
N ILE A 61 -14.05 3.98 -5.74
CA ILE A 61 -15.34 3.40 -6.14
C ILE A 61 -15.22 1.90 -6.47
N SER A 62 -14.01 1.34 -6.46
CA SER A 62 -13.74 -0.04 -6.88
C SER A 62 -12.85 -0.80 -5.92
N ASN A 63 -13.07 -2.11 -5.86
CA ASN A 63 -12.23 -3.07 -5.15
C ASN A 63 -10.78 -3.02 -5.66
N ARG A 64 -9.82 -2.98 -4.74
CA ARG A 64 -8.39 -2.86 -5.06
C ARG A 64 -7.53 -3.79 -4.25
N ILE A 65 -6.53 -4.36 -4.91
CA ILE A 65 -5.47 -5.14 -4.29
C ILE A 65 -4.16 -4.71 -4.91
N PHE A 66 -3.22 -4.21 -4.12
CA PHE A 66 -1.91 -3.82 -4.62
C PHE A 66 -0.83 -4.00 -3.56
N LYS A 67 0.41 -4.13 -4.04
CA LYS A 67 1.59 -4.15 -3.19
C LYS A 67 2.08 -2.73 -2.93
N LEU A 68 2.76 -2.50 -1.82
CA LEU A 68 3.25 -1.17 -1.46
C LEU A 68 4.69 -1.26 -0.93
N PHE A 69 5.58 -0.47 -1.50
CA PHE A 69 7.00 -0.40 -1.17
C PHE A 69 7.43 1.06 -1.03
N ASP A 70 8.55 1.32 -0.35
CA ASP A 70 9.22 2.61 -0.47
C ASP A 70 9.65 2.84 -1.93
N GLY A 71 9.57 4.08 -2.38
CA GLY A 71 9.86 4.43 -3.76
C GLY A 71 10.04 5.93 -3.96
N ASP A 72 9.79 6.38 -5.19
CA ASP A 72 10.11 7.71 -5.70
C ASP A 72 8.87 8.56 -6.03
N LYS A 73 7.66 7.98 -5.93
CA LYS A 73 6.43 8.68 -6.26
C LYS A 73 5.71 9.15 -5.00
N PRO A 74 5.23 10.41 -4.94
CA PRO A 74 4.40 10.86 -3.84
C PRO A 74 3.20 9.93 -3.62
N ILE A 75 2.82 9.66 -2.36
CA ILE A 75 1.72 8.76 -2.01
C ILE A 75 0.44 9.03 -2.81
N LYS A 76 0.06 10.31 -2.95
CA LYS A 76 -1.13 10.73 -3.72
C LYS A 76 -1.07 10.39 -5.21
N ALA A 77 0.13 10.26 -5.77
CA ALA A 77 0.34 9.94 -7.18
C ALA A 77 0.46 8.43 -7.40
N ALA A 78 0.98 7.69 -6.41
CA ALA A 78 1.24 6.26 -6.47
C ALA A 78 0.02 5.41 -6.09
N VAL A 79 -0.73 5.85 -5.09
CA VAL A 79 -1.91 5.15 -4.56
C VAL A 79 -3.16 5.77 -5.20
N LYS A 80 -3.66 5.11 -6.23
CA LYS A 80 -4.83 5.53 -7.02
C LYS A 80 -5.93 4.51 -6.98
#